data_AF-A0A7W0YB93-F1
#
_entry.id   AF-A0A7W0YB93-F1
#
_cell.length_a   1.000
_cell.length_b   1.000
_cell.length_c   1.000
_cell.angle_alpha   90.00
_cell.angle_beta   90.00
_cell.angle_gamma   90.00
#
_symmetry.space_group_name_H-M   'P 1'
#
loop_
_entity.id
_entity.type
_entity.pdbx_description
1 polymer ?
#
loop_
_entity_poly.entity_id
_entity_poly.type
_entity_poly.pdbx_seq_one_letter_code
_entity_poly.pdbx_strand_id
1 'polypeptide(L)'
;MKKSLIILLGIVLSTGACAPVVYGPPVGPAPRAGFAVAVDDRPYYTRGPYYVQRGRHYVWVPGHWSHRHGRRVWIHGHYILRG
;
A
#
# COMPACT_ATOMS: atom_id res chain seq x y z
N MET A 1 -14.47 -33.13 -24.29
CA MET A 1 -14.92 -32.43 -23.07
C MET A 1 -13.86 -32.39 -21.97
N LYS A 2 -13.23 -33.51 -21.59
CA LYS A 2 -12.21 -33.55 -20.52
C LYS A 2 -10.97 -32.67 -20.75
N LYS A 3 -10.47 -32.59 -21.99
CA LYS A 3 -9.27 -31.80 -22.34
C LYS A 3 -9.46 -30.30 -22.19
N SER A 4 -10.63 -29.78 -22.58
CA SER A 4 -11.00 -28.37 -22.45
C SER A 4 -11.13 -27.95 -20.98
N LEU A 5 -11.60 -28.84 -20.12
CA LEU A 5 -11.70 -28.61 -18.67
C LEU A 5 -10.30 -28.51 -18.03
N ILE A 6 -9.36 -29.36 -18.45
CA ILE A 6 -7.98 -29.33 -17.95
C ILE A 6 -7.26 -28.04 -18.38
N ILE A 7 -7.49 -27.58 -19.61
CA ILE A 7 -6.91 -26.33 -20.12
C ILE A 7 -7.48 -25.12 -19.36
N LEU A 8 -8.79 -25.08 -19.12
CA LEU A 8 -9.43 -24.02 -18.34
C LEU A 8 -8.93 -24.00 -16.89
N LEU A 9 -8.76 -25.17 -16.27
CA LEU A 9 -8.25 -25.27 -14.90
C LEU A 9 -6.80 -24.76 -14.80
N GLY A 10 -5.95 -25.06 -15.79
CA GLY A 10 -4.57 -24.56 -15.85
C GLY A 10 -4.47 -23.03 -15.97
N ILE A 11 -5.35 -22.41 -16.75
CA ILE A 11 -5.39 -20.95 -16.93
C ILE A 11 -5.83 -20.25 -15.62
N VAL A 12 -6.85 -20.79 -14.95
CA VAL A 12 -7.34 -20.24 -13.67
C VAL A 12 -6.28 -20.31 -12.58
N LEU A 13 -5.54 -21.42 -12.50
CA LEU A 13 -4.47 -21.60 -11.49
C LEU A 13 -3.25 -20.70 -11.75
N SER A 14 -2.94 -20.40 -13.01
CA SER A 14 -1.76 -19.58 -13.38
C SER A 14 -1.94 -18.09 -13.13
N THR A 15 -3.19 -17.61 -13.09
CA THR A 15 -3.48 -16.17 -12.95
C THR A 15 -3.40 -15.68 -11.49
N GLY A 16 -3.36 -16.60 -10.51
CA GLY A 16 -3.31 -16.25 -9.08
C GLY A 16 -1.91 -15.94 -8.52
N ALA A 17 -0.83 -16.17 -9.27
CA ALA A 17 0.54 -16.11 -8.77
C ALA A 17 1.20 -14.72 -8.83
N CYS A 18 0.54 -13.72 -9.42
CA CYS A 18 1.09 -12.35 -9.59
C CYS A 18 0.42 -11.31 -8.69
N ALA A 19 -0.08 -11.69 -7.51
CA ALA A 19 -0.36 -10.70 -6.48
C ALA A 19 0.99 -10.24 -5.89
N PRO A 20 1.35 -8.95 -5.93
CA PRO A 20 2.53 -8.48 -5.22
C PRO A 20 2.36 -8.86 -3.75
N VAL A 21 3.33 -9.58 -3.20
CA VAL A 21 3.42 -9.82 -1.76
C VAL A 21 3.65 -8.46 -1.11
N VAL A 22 2.57 -7.79 -0.74
CA VAL A 22 2.61 -6.60 0.10
C VAL A 22 2.84 -7.11 1.51
N TYR A 23 4.07 -7.02 1.99
CA TYR A 23 4.39 -7.16 3.41
C TYR A 23 3.75 -5.98 4.16
N GLY A 24 2.49 -6.13 4.55
CA GLY A 24 1.74 -5.10 5.27
C GLY A 24 0.33 -5.60 5.61
N PRO A 25 -0.29 -5.04 6.67
CA PRO A 25 -1.67 -5.36 7.00
C PRO A 25 -2.60 -5.12 5.80
N PRO A 26 -3.68 -5.89 5.65
CA PRO A 26 -4.60 -5.77 4.53
C PRO A 26 -5.05 -4.32 4.37
N VAL A 27 -4.82 -3.75 3.19
CA VAL A 27 -5.10 -2.35 2.87
C VAL A 27 -6.61 -2.14 2.99
N GLY A 28 -7.04 -1.62 4.13
CA GLY A 28 -8.45 -1.38 4.43
C GLY A 28 -9.07 -0.38 3.46
N PRO A 29 -10.41 -0.34 3.35
CA PRO A 29 -11.09 0.65 2.53
C PRO A 29 -10.65 2.06 2.93
N ALA A 30 -10.40 2.89 1.91
CA ALA A 30 -9.95 4.27 2.11
C ALA A 30 -10.91 5.00 3.09
N PRO A 31 -10.37 5.82 4.01
CA PRO A 31 -11.18 6.49 4.99
C PRO A 31 -12.27 7.36 4.35
N ARG A 32 -13.49 7.31 4.89
CA ARG A 32 -14.65 8.07 4.41
C ARG A 32 -14.30 9.57 4.38
N ALA A 33 -14.69 10.26 3.31
CA ALA A 33 -14.35 11.66 3.07
C ALA A 33 -14.72 12.55 4.27
N GLY A 34 -13.70 12.92 5.05
CA GLY A 34 -13.82 13.61 6.32
C GLY A 34 -12.73 13.16 7.28
N PHE A 35 -11.50 13.66 7.08
CA PHE A 35 -10.35 13.58 7.99
C PHE A 35 -10.21 12.31 8.85
N ALA A 36 -10.48 11.12 8.31
CA ALA A 36 -10.17 9.89 9.00
C ALA A 36 -8.73 9.51 8.63
N VAL A 37 -7.77 9.94 9.45
CA VAL A 37 -6.39 9.40 9.38
C VAL A 37 -6.52 7.95 9.81
N ALA A 38 -6.27 6.99 8.90
CA ALA A 38 -6.28 5.59 9.31
C ALA A 38 -5.22 5.39 10.40
N VAL A 39 -5.40 4.41 11.29
CA VAL A 39 -4.40 4.13 12.34
C VAL A 39 -3.02 3.87 11.71
N ASP A 40 -3.00 3.30 10.50
CA ASP A 40 -1.81 3.06 9.69
C ASP A 40 -1.18 4.33 9.06
N ASP A 41 -1.90 5.45 9.03
CA ASP A 41 -1.41 6.75 8.54
C ASP A 41 -0.71 7.57 9.65
N ARG A 42 -0.32 6.91 10.74
CA ARG A 42 0.49 7.49 11.83
C ARG A 42 1.96 7.02 11.73
N PRO A 43 2.93 7.87 12.08
CA PRO A 43 4.33 7.47 12.11
C PRO A 43 4.54 6.31 13.08
N TYR A 44 5.32 5.30 12.66
CA TYR A 44 5.70 4.17 13.52
C TYR A 44 6.48 4.62 14.76
N TYR A 45 7.32 5.66 14.62
CA TYR A 45 8.09 6.20 15.74
C TYR A 45 7.34 7.34 16.44
N THR A 46 7.18 7.22 17.76
CA THR A 46 6.53 8.24 18.61
C THR A 46 7.44 9.42 18.94
N ARG A 47 8.75 9.30 18.69
CA ARG A 47 9.76 10.33 18.98
C ARG A 47 9.74 11.52 18.03
N GLY A 48 8.82 11.54 17.07
CA GLY A 48 8.62 12.63 16.12
C GLY A 48 8.44 12.13 14.69
N PRO A 49 8.16 13.05 13.73
CA PRO A 49 7.93 12.71 12.34
C PRO A 49 9.22 12.35 11.59
N TYR A 50 10.35 12.14 12.28
CA TYR A 50 11.63 11.84 11.64
C TYR A 50 12.44 10.84 12.46
N TYR A 51 13.31 10.09 11.77
CA TYR A 51 14.33 9.26 12.40
C TYR A 51 15.58 9.19 11.52
N VAL A 52 16.71 8.85 12.13
CA VAL A 52 17.97 8.60 11.42
C VAL A 52 18.33 7.14 11.56
N GLN A 53 18.59 6.48 10.42
CA GLN A 53 19.05 5.09 10.40
C GLN A 53 20.22 4.96 9.45
N ARG A 54 21.37 4.48 9.93
CA ARG A 54 22.60 4.31 9.11
C ARG A 54 23.02 5.59 8.37
N GLY A 55 22.93 6.75 9.03
CA GLY A 55 23.27 8.05 8.44
C GLY A 55 22.26 8.59 7.42
N ARG A 56 21.13 7.89 7.21
CA ARG A 56 20.05 8.32 6.33
C ARG A 56 18.91 8.95 7.13
N HIS A 57 18.45 10.13 6.71
CA HIS A 57 17.37 10.83 7.36
C HIS A 57 16.03 10.41 6.75
N TYR A 58 15.13 9.91 7.57
CA TYR A 58 13.79 9.52 7.15
C TYR A 58 12.76 10.49 7.73
N VAL A 59 11.78 10.88 6.92
CA VAL A 59 10.70 11.80 7.32
C VAL A 59 9.36 11.19 7.00
N TRP A 60 8.45 11.26 7.96
CA TRP A 60 7.07 10.83 7.84
C TRP A 60 6.28 11.77 6.97
N VAL A 61 5.63 11.22 5.95
CA VAL A 61 4.66 11.91 5.11
C VAL A 61 3.28 11.40 5.54
N PRO A 62 2.39 12.27 6.05
CA PRO A 62 1.02 11.88 6.36
C PRO A 62 0.27 11.37 5.12
N GLY A 63 -0.72 10.50 5.36
CA GLY A 63 -1.62 10.05 4.30
C GLY A 63 -2.33 11.22 3.62
N HIS A 64 -2.43 11.18 2.29
CA HIS A 64 -3.01 12.26 1.50
C HIS A 64 -3.69 11.74 0.24
N TRP A 65 -4.64 12.52 -0.28
CA TRP A 65 -5.27 12.25 -1.56
C TRP A 65 -4.37 12.74 -2.70
N SER A 66 -4.26 11.92 -3.74
CA SER A 66 -3.56 12.26 -4.98
C SER A 66 -4.42 11.91 -6.20
N HIS A 67 -4.21 12.59 -7.31
CA HIS A 67 -4.85 12.27 -8.58
C HIS A 67 -3.90 11.42 -9.43
N ARG A 68 -4.31 10.20 -9.77
CA ARG A 68 -3.57 9.29 -10.65
C ARG A 68 -4.50 8.70 -11.70
N HIS A 69 -4.10 8.78 -12.97
CA HIS A 69 -4.86 8.26 -14.12
C HIS A 69 -6.35 8.65 -14.12
N GLY A 70 -6.66 9.91 -13.83
CA GLY A 70 -8.03 10.43 -13.80
C GLY A 70 -8.88 9.97 -12.60
N ARG A 71 -8.29 9.29 -11.62
CA ARG A 71 -8.97 8.87 -10.39
C ARG A 71 -8.29 9.49 -9.16
N ARG A 72 -9.10 9.78 -8.13
CA ARG A 72 -8.59 10.21 -6.83
C ARG A 72 -8.23 8.97 -6.01
N VAL A 73 -6.98 8.86 -5.59
CA VAL A 73 -6.44 7.73 -4.83
C VAL A 73 -5.93 8.20 -3.48
N TRP A 74 -6.16 7.41 -2.43
CA TRP A 74 -5.57 7.65 -1.12
C TRP A 74 -4.15 7.08 -1.12
N ILE A 75 -3.17 7.92 -0.79
CA ILE A 75 -1.80 7.51 -0.56
C ILE A 75 -1.64 7.43 0.95
N HIS A 76 -1.36 6.22 1.44
CA HIS A 76 -1.13 6.00 2.87
C HIS A 76 0.12 6.73 3.36
N GLY A 77 0.13 7.04 4.65
CA GLY A 77 1.29 7.64 5.29
C GLY A 77 2.51 6.73 5.18
N HIS A 78 3.68 7.31 4.91
CA HIS A 78 4.92 6.55 4.71
C HIS A 78 6.14 7.39 5.03
N TYR A 79 7.26 6.71 5.30
CA TYR A 79 8.55 7.38 5.44
C TYR A 79 9.22 7.55 4.08
N ILE A 80 9.71 8.76 3.81
CA ILE A 80 10.57 9.06 2.67
C ILE A 80 12.00 9.30 3.15
N LEU A 81 12.97 8.97 2.30
CA LEU A 81 14.35 9.36 2.51
C LEU A 81 14.51 10.86 2.19
N ARG A 82 15.05 11.62 3.14
CA ARG A 82 15.46 13.01 2.96
C ARG A 82 16.98 13.03 2.82
N GLY A 83 17.45 13.37 1.63
CA GLY A 83 18.86 13.57 1.29
C GLY A 83 19.14 15.03 0.97
#